data_AF-A0A7V8AKH7-F1
#
_entry.id   AF-A0A7V8AKH7-F1
#
_cell.length_a   1.000
_cell.length_b   1.000
_cell.length_c   1.000
_cell.angle_alpha   90.00
_cell.angle_beta   90.00
_cell.angle_gamma   90.00
#
_symmetry.space_group_name_H-M   'P 1'
#
loop_
_entity.id
_entity.type
_entity.pdbx_description
1 polymer ?
#
loop_
_entity_poly.entity_id
_entity_poly.type
_entity_poly.pdbx_seq_one_letter_code
_entity_poly.pdbx_strand_id
1 'polypeptide(L)'
;MFRSKPLFQITRRWEHYQKGITEKGYRGADLDMGYYYQTKNPKDSSKFRTPSLCELKYTVPYMHNGIFYTLDEVVDFYDAGGSDSPNKSPLLRPLGLADAEKKDLVAFLESLSMDELLLVKPPQLPDYQVMK
;
A
#
# COMPACT_ATOMS: atom_id res chain seq x y z
N MET A 1 7.90 -1.34 14.21
CA MET A 1 6.63 -2.03 14.52
C MET A 1 6.76 -3.56 14.50
N PHE A 2 7.37 -4.17 13.47
CA PHE A 2 7.53 -5.64 13.38
C PHE A 2 8.29 -6.24 14.58
N ARG A 3 9.41 -5.64 15.00
CA ARG A 3 10.26 -6.20 16.07
C ARG A 3 9.67 -6.11 17.49
N SER A 4 8.67 -5.27 17.71
CA SER A 4 8.14 -4.97 19.05
C SER A 4 6.78 -5.60 19.38
N LYS A 5 6.09 -6.20 18.40
CA LYS A 5 4.76 -6.80 18.59
C LYS A 5 4.76 -8.30 18.21
N PRO A 6 4.74 -9.24 19.18
CA PRO A 6 4.87 -10.67 18.90
C PRO A 6 3.71 -11.22 18.07
N LEU A 7 2.47 -10.77 18.31
CA LEU A 7 1.32 -11.16 17.49
C LEU A 7 1.51 -10.81 16.02
N PHE A 8 2.01 -9.61 15.73
CA PHE A 8 2.27 -9.18 14.36
C PHE A 8 3.32 -10.05 13.66
N GLN A 9 4.38 -10.45 14.38
CA GLN A 9 5.39 -11.36 13.86
C GLN A 9 4.81 -12.73 13.54
N ILE A 10 3.99 -13.29 14.44
CA ILE A 10 3.35 -14.60 14.24
C ILE A 10 2.43 -14.55 13.01
N THR A 11 1.56 -13.54 12.92
CA THR A 11 0.64 -13.37 11.79
C THR A 11 1.39 -13.24 10.47
N ARG A 12 2.43 -12.40 10.42
CA ARG A 12 3.19 -12.17 9.19
C ARG A 12 3.96 -13.42 8.75
N ARG A 13 4.58 -14.15 9.69
CA ARG A 13 5.23 -15.43 9.41
C ARG A 13 4.26 -16.45 8.85
N TRP A 14 3.07 -16.56 9.46
CA TRP A 14 2.01 -17.43 9.00
C TRP A 14 1.51 -17.07 7.61
N GLU A 15 1.36 -15.77 7.31
CA GLU A 15 1.01 -15.27 5.98
C GLU A 15 2.06 -15.68 4.93
N HIS A 16 3.34 -15.46 5.20
CA HIS A 16 4.43 -15.86 4.30
C HIS A 16 4.44 -17.38 4.08
N TYR A 17 4.23 -18.17 5.13
CA TYR A 17 4.12 -19.62 5.03
C TYR A 17 2.97 -20.04 4.11
N GLN A 18 1.76 -19.51 4.32
CA GLN A 18 0.59 -19.80 3.47
C GLN A 18 0.81 -19.39 2.01
N LYS A 19 1.56 -18.31 1.77
CA LYS A 19 1.92 -17.84 0.43
C LYS A 19 3.11 -18.59 -0.19
N GLY A 20 3.54 -19.71 0.40
CA GLY A 20 4.56 -20.60 -0.16
C GLY A 20 5.97 -20.01 -0.16
N ILE A 21 6.29 -19.15 0.81
CA ILE A 21 7.66 -18.69 1.03
C ILE A 21 8.46 -19.81 1.72
N THR A 22 9.74 -19.94 1.39
CA THR A 22 10.61 -20.95 2.02
C THR A 22 10.72 -20.73 3.53
N GLU A 23 11.03 -21.79 4.27
CA GLU A 23 11.22 -21.70 5.73
C GLU A 23 12.25 -20.65 6.13
N LYS A 24 13.40 -20.66 5.46
CA LYS A 24 14.43 -19.63 5.64
C LYS A 24 13.87 -18.23 5.38
N GLY A 25 13.04 -18.07 4.36
CA GLY A 25 12.39 -16.82 3.99
C GLY A 25 11.44 -16.31 5.07
N TYR A 26 10.41 -17.09 5.45
CA TYR A 26 9.40 -16.58 6.38
C TYR A 26 9.94 -16.42 7.81
N ARG A 27 10.91 -17.23 8.26
CA ARG A 27 11.49 -17.08 9.61
C ARG A 27 12.21 -15.74 9.80
N GLY A 28 12.86 -15.25 8.74
CA GLY A 28 13.59 -13.98 8.71
C GLY A 28 12.82 -12.81 8.09
N ALA A 29 11.65 -13.04 7.49
CA ALA A 29 10.92 -11.99 6.79
C ALA A 29 10.28 -11.00 7.78
N ASP A 30 10.71 -9.74 7.67
CA ASP A 30 10.12 -8.58 8.32
C ASP A 30 9.43 -7.62 7.32
N LEU A 31 9.55 -7.91 6.02
CA LEU A 31 9.03 -7.13 4.91
C LEU A 31 7.92 -7.86 4.16
N ASP A 32 7.05 -7.09 3.52
CA ASP A 32 6.09 -7.62 2.56
C ASP A 32 6.79 -7.99 1.24
N MET A 33 6.58 -9.23 0.78
CA MET A 33 7.22 -9.73 -0.44
C MET A 33 6.50 -9.28 -1.73
N GLY A 34 5.30 -8.69 -1.64
CA GLY A 34 4.60 -8.12 -2.78
C GLY A 34 4.41 -9.11 -3.94
N TYR A 35 4.77 -8.71 -5.16
CA TYR A 35 4.57 -9.49 -6.37
C TYR A 35 5.28 -10.87 -6.38
N TYR A 36 6.34 -11.03 -5.58
CA TYR A 36 7.02 -12.31 -5.40
C TYR A 36 6.08 -13.43 -4.92
N TYR A 37 5.03 -13.11 -4.17
CA TYR A 37 4.05 -14.12 -3.75
C TYR A 37 3.42 -14.87 -4.92
N GLN A 38 3.32 -14.23 -6.09
CA GLN A 38 2.80 -14.85 -7.31
C GLN A 38 3.92 -15.45 -8.17
N THR A 39 4.97 -14.68 -8.46
CA THR A 39 5.97 -15.08 -9.48
C THR A 39 7.07 -15.99 -8.96
N LYS A 40 7.36 -15.96 -7.65
CA LYS A 40 8.53 -16.59 -7.03
C LYS A 40 9.90 -16.15 -7.61
N ASN A 41 9.93 -15.10 -8.42
CA ASN A 41 11.17 -14.54 -8.97
C ASN A 41 11.75 -13.50 -8.00
N PRO A 42 12.98 -13.68 -7.47
CA PRO A 42 13.58 -12.74 -6.51
C PRO A 42 13.62 -11.28 -6.98
N LYS A 43 13.69 -11.04 -8.31
CA LYS A 43 13.65 -9.69 -8.89
C LYS A 43 12.31 -8.98 -8.69
N ASP A 44 11.25 -9.69 -8.34
CA ASP A 44 9.91 -9.17 -8.10
C ASP A 44 9.59 -8.97 -6.61
N SER A 45 10.56 -9.24 -5.73
CA SER A 45 10.39 -9.01 -4.30
C SER A 45 10.09 -7.55 -4.02
N SER A 46 9.05 -7.33 -3.20
CA SER A 46 8.58 -6.02 -2.72
C SER A 46 8.14 -5.06 -3.83
N LYS A 47 7.84 -5.59 -5.03
CA LYS A 47 7.14 -4.82 -6.06
C LYS A 47 5.63 -4.82 -5.77
N PHE A 48 5.02 -3.66 -5.95
CA PHE A 48 3.59 -3.46 -5.83
C PHE A 48 3.04 -2.85 -7.11
N ARG A 49 1.77 -3.09 -7.38
CA ARG A 49 1.05 -2.42 -8.47
C ARG A 49 0.93 -0.93 -8.14
N THR A 50 1.24 -0.05 -9.09
CA THR A 50 0.91 1.37 -8.99
C THR A 50 -0.62 1.52 -8.95
N PRO A 51 -1.20 2.06 -7.88
CA PRO A 51 -2.65 2.25 -7.79
C PRO A 51 -3.11 3.40 -8.71
N SER A 52 -4.42 3.46 -8.94
CA SER A 52 -5.03 4.67 -9.53
C SER A 52 -4.92 5.83 -8.53
N LEU A 53 -4.89 7.06 -9.06
CA LEU A 53 -4.89 8.29 -8.26
C LEU A 53 -6.27 8.97 -8.24
N CYS A 54 -7.29 8.38 -8.86
CA CYS A 54 -8.67 8.88 -8.76
C CYS A 54 -9.24 8.63 -7.37
N GLU A 55 -10.05 9.57 -6.87
CA GLU A 55 -10.76 9.48 -5.59
C GLU A 55 -9.85 9.34 -4.34
N LEU A 56 -8.58 9.76 -4.44
CA LEU A 56 -7.62 9.65 -3.33
C LEU A 56 -8.04 10.37 -2.04
N LYS A 57 -8.84 11.42 -2.16
CA LYS A 57 -9.36 12.18 -1.00
C LYS A 57 -10.14 11.30 -0.01
N TYR A 58 -10.74 10.20 -0.49
CA TYR A 58 -11.62 9.36 0.29
C TYR A 58 -11.07 7.96 0.61
N THR A 59 -9.83 7.66 0.20
CA THR A 59 -9.25 6.30 0.30
C THR A 59 -8.10 6.20 1.32
N VAL A 60 -8.11 7.07 2.34
CA VAL A 60 -7.19 6.95 3.48
C VAL A 60 -7.44 5.62 4.22
N PRO A 61 -6.39 4.91 4.72
CA PRO A 61 -4.97 5.23 4.68
C PRO A 61 -4.26 4.82 3.37
N TYR A 62 -3.12 5.47 3.10
CA TYR A 62 -2.35 5.33 1.86
C TYR A 62 -1.23 4.28 1.98
N MET A 63 -0.67 3.92 0.82
CA MET A 63 0.31 2.83 0.61
C MET A 63 -0.28 1.43 0.79
N HIS A 64 0.46 0.40 0.36
CA HIS A 64 0.03 -0.99 0.43
C HIS A 64 -0.18 -1.52 1.87
N ASN A 65 0.40 -0.84 2.85
CA ASN A 65 0.36 -1.20 4.26
C ASN A 65 -0.41 -0.18 5.12
N GLY A 66 -1.00 0.86 4.52
CA GLY A 66 -1.75 1.88 5.25
C GLY A 66 -0.91 2.71 6.22
N ILE A 67 0.39 2.90 5.95
CA ILE A 67 1.30 3.57 6.90
C ILE A 67 1.08 5.09 6.98
N PHE A 68 0.59 5.70 5.90
CA PHE A 68 0.37 7.14 5.82
C PHE A 68 -1.12 7.47 5.88
N TYR A 69 -1.45 8.53 6.61
CA TYR A 69 -2.81 9.00 6.82
C TYR A 69 -3.10 10.29 6.05
N THR A 70 -2.07 10.99 5.54
CA THR A 70 -2.27 12.19 4.71
C THR A 70 -1.54 12.08 3.37
N LEU A 71 -1.99 12.85 2.38
CA LEU A 71 -1.31 12.96 1.10
C LEU A 71 0.03 13.70 1.23
N ASP A 72 0.16 14.63 2.18
CA ASP A 72 1.44 15.29 2.49
C ASP A 72 2.52 14.27 2.88
N GLU A 73 2.20 13.31 3.76
CA GLU A 73 3.14 12.25 4.14
C GLU A 73 3.57 11.39 2.95
N VAL A 74 2.66 11.14 2.02
CA VAL A 74 2.93 10.41 0.78
C VAL A 74 3.86 11.22 -0.13
N VAL A 75 3.57 12.51 -0.32
CA VAL A 75 4.37 13.42 -1.14
C VAL A 75 5.78 13.56 -0.56
N ASP A 76 5.91 13.76 0.75
CA ASP A 76 7.20 13.86 1.43
C ASP A 76 8.02 12.58 1.30
N PHE A 77 7.37 11.41 1.42
CA PHE A 77 8.04 10.13 1.22
C PHE A 77 8.63 9.99 -0.18
N TYR A 78 7.88 10.39 -1.22
CA TYR A 78 8.37 10.32 -2.59
C TYR A 78 9.39 11.41 -2.93
N ASP A 79 9.23 12.61 -2.38
CA ASP A 79 10.21 13.71 -2.50
C ASP A 79 11.57 13.34 -1.87
N ALA A 80 11.56 12.54 -0.80
CA ALA A 80 12.78 11.97 -0.21
C ALA A 80 13.38 10.80 -1.03
N GLY A 81 12.76 10.39 -2.15
CA GLY A 81 13.21 9.29 -2.99
C GLY A 81 12.75 7.90 -2.53
N GLY A 82 11.74 7.83 -1.65
CA GLY A 82 11.14 6.60 -1.14
C GLY A 82 12.01 5.81 -0.17
N SER A 83 11.56 4.59 0.16
CA SER A 83 12.27 3.69 1.08
C SER A 83 13.42 2.98 0.37
N ASP A 84 14.54 2.84 1.07
CA ASP A 84 15.67 2.07 0.57
C ASP A 84 15.32 0.57 0.51
N SER A 85 15.42 -0.01 -0.69
CA SER A 85 15.12 -1.43 -0.89
C SER A 85 15.94 -1.99 -2.05
N PRO A 86 16.32 -3.29 -2.02
CA PRO A 86 17.16 -3.89 -3.05
C PRO A 86 16.58 -3.82 -4.47
N ASN A 87 15.24 -3.84 -4.58
CA ASN A 87 14.52 -3.78 -5.85
C ASN A 87 13.87 -2.40 -6.09
N LYS A 88 14.38 -1.34 -5.45
CA LYS A 88 13.88 0.02 -5.63
C LYS A 88 13.99 0.44 -7.10
N SER A 89 12.94 1.07 -7.63
CA SER A 89 12.99 1.64 -8.98
C SER A 89 14.04 2.75 -9.05
N PRO A 90 14.87 2.81 -10.11
CA PRO A 90 15.84 3.88 -10.29
C PRO A 90 15.18 5.25 -10.52
N LEU A 91 13.89 5.29 -10.81
CA LEU A 91 13.11 6.52 -10.93
C LEU A 91 12.84 7.18 -9.57
N LEU A 92 12.89 6.42 -8.47
CA LEU A 92 12.69 6.92 -7.12
C LEU A 92 14.01 7.52 -6.61
N ARG A 93 14.13 8.83 -6.81
CA ARG A 93 15.26 9.66 -6.38
C ARG A 93 14.73 10.91 -5.70
N PRO A 94 15.50 11.52 -4.79
CA PRO A 94 15.10 12.77 -4.17
C PRO A 94 14.78 13.83 -5.24
N LEU A 95 13.67 14.55 -5.07
CA LEU A 95 13.21 15.56 -6.02
C LEU A 95 13.62 16.96 -5.58
N GLY A 96 13.61 17.23 -4.26
CA GLY A 96 14.00 18.52 -3.71
C GLY A 96 12.94 19.58 -3.92
N LEU A 97 11.67 19.19 -3.85
CA LEU A 97 10.53 20.09 -4.05
C LEU A 97 10.47 21.15 -2.94
N ALA A 98 10.19 22.39 -3.32
CA ALA A 98 9.88 23.45 -2.38
C ALA A 98 8.52 23.20 -1.71
N ASP A 99 8.31 23.76 -0.51
CA ASP A 99 7.05 23.60 0.24
C ASP A 99 5.81 24.04 -0.56
N ALA A 100 5.96 25.05 -1.42
CA ALA A 100 4.89 25.50 -2.31
C ALA A 100 4.55 24.44 -3.36
N GLU A 101 5.56 23.82 -3.99
CA GLU A 101 5.36 22.78 -5.02
C GLU A 101 4.70 21.53 -4.43
N LYS A 102 5.06 21.17 -3.18
CA LYS A 102 4.42 20.07 -2.46
C LYS A 102 2.94 20.33 -2.23
N LYS A 103 2.58 21.54 -1.78
CA LYS A 103 1.18 21.95 -1.58
C LYS A 103 0.40 21.95 -2.88
N ASP A 104 1.00 22.46 -3.95
CA ASP A 104 0.37 22.46 -5.27
C ASP A 104 0.15 21.02 -5.77
N LEU A 105 1.10 20.11 -5.53
CA LEU A 105 0.96 18.70 -5.87
C LEU A 105 -0.14 18.01 -5.07
N VAL A 106 -0.23 18.27 -3.76
CA VAL A 106 -1.32 17.75 -2.92
C VAL A 106 -2.66 18.27 -3.41
N ALA A 107 -2.79 19.57 -3.68
CA ALA A 107 -4.01 20.16 -4.23
C ALA A 107 -4.41 19.54 -5.58
N PHE A 108 -3.43 19.27 -6.45
CA PHE A 108 -3.67 18.56 -7.70
C PHE A 108 -4.17 17.13 -7.46
N LEU A 109 -3.56 16.37 -6.54
CA LEU A 109 -4.00 15.01 -6.23
C LEU A 109 -5.41 14.97 -5.65
N GLU A 110 -5.77 15.93 -4.79
CA GLU A 110 -7.12 16.06 -4.26
C GLU A 110 -8.14 16.40 -5.35
N SER A 111 -7.75 17.18 -6.35
CA SER A 111 -8.60 17.54 -7.50
C SER A 111 -8.98 16.35 -8.41
N LEU A 112 -8.30 15.20 -8.26
CA LEU A 112 -8.64 13.94 -8.94
C LEU A 112 -9.80 13.19 -8.27
N SER A 113 -10.42 13.78 -7.26
CA SER A 113 -11.56 13.23 -6.53
C SER A 113 -12.79 14.10 -6.74
N MET A 114 -13.97 13.51 -6.69
CA MET A 114 -15.22 14.28 -6.74
C MET A 114 -15.40 15.14 -5.49
N ASP A 115 -16.11 16.26 -5.62
CA ASP A 115 -16.46 17.12 -4.48
C ASP A 115 -17.31 16.38 -3.44
N GLU A 116 -18.20 15.50 -3.91
CA GLU A 116 -19.06 14.66 -3.08
C GLU A 116 -18.92 13.18 -3.46
N LEU A 117 -18.89 12.33 -2.44
CA LEU A 117 -18.84 10.88 -2.61
C LEU A 117 -20.13 10.34 -3.24
N LEU A 118 -19.98 9.52 -4.28
CA LEU A 118 -21.09 8.77 -4.88
C LEU A 118 -21.52 7.61 -3.96
N LEU A 119 -22.31 7.91 -2.95
CA LEU A 119 -22.90 6.91 -2.06
C LEU A 119 -24.19 6.36 -2.65
N VAL A 120 -24.11 5.16 -3.21
CA VAL A 120 -25.30 4.41 -3.67
C VAL A 120 -26.02 3.85 -2.44
N LYS A 121 -27.33 4.09 -2.34
CA LYS A 121 -28.15 3.50 -1.27
C LYS A 121 -28.07 1.97 -1.32
N PRO A 122 -27.88 1.27 -0.19
CA PRO A 122 -27.84 -0.19 -0.19
C PRO A 122 -29.11 -0.77 -0.81
N PRO A 123 -29.00 -1.75 -1.72
CA PRO A 123 -30.17 -2.41 -2.28
C PRO A 123 -30.89 -3.20 -1.18
N GLN A 124 -32.21 -3.36 -1.31
CA GLN A 124 -32.95 -4.26 -0.45
C GLN A 124 -32.64 -5.70 -0.86
N LEU A 125 -31.99 -6.44 0.04
CA LEU A 125 -31.68 -7.84 -0.18
C LEU A 125 -32.97 -8.68 -0.06
N PRO A 126 -33.13 -9.75 -0.86
CA PRO A 126 -34.23 -10.69 -0.66
C PRO A 126 -34.10 -11.39 0.69
N ASP A 127 -35.22 -11.86 1.22
CA ASP A 127 -35.23 -12.69 2.42
C ASP A 127 -34.39 -13.96 2.20
N TYR A 128 -33.69 -14.39 3.25
CA TYR A 128 -32.88 -15.60 3.22
C TYR A 128 -33.75 -16.82 2.89
N GLN A 129 -33.41 -17.53 1.82
CA GLN A 129 -34.01 -18.81 1.46
C GLN A 129 -32.95 -19.91 1.53
N VAL A 130 -33.30 -21.05 2.13
CA VAL A 130 -32.47 -22.26 2.08
C VAL A 130 -32.51 -22.80 0.66
N MET A 131 -31.36 -22.96 0.01
CA MET A 131 -31.26 -23.64 -1.28
C MET A 131 -31.80 -25.07 -1.12
N LYS A 132 -32.85 -25.41 -1.87
CA LYS A 132 -33.41 -26.76 -1.94
C LYS A 132 -32.57 -27.67 -2.83
#